data_AF-A0A7X7QIP7-F1
#
_entry.id   AF-A0A7X7QIP7-F1
#
_cell.length_a   1.000
_cell.length_b   1.000
_cell.length_c   1.000
_cell.angle_alpha   90.00
_cell.angle_beta   90.00
_cell.angle_gamma   90.00
#
_symmetry.space_group_name_H-M   'P 1'
#
loop_
_entity.id
_entity.type
_entity.pdbx_description
1 polymer ?
#
loop_
_entity_poly.entity_id
_entity_poly.type
_entity_poly.pdbx_seq_one_letter_code
_entity_poly.pdbx_strand_id
1 'polypeptide(L)'
;LNAGDPTLWPRWLLMFGLALQTTAVWLLVDVEWLDGKAAVPATAKQALGDGDSADAKQASDDYRRWAWGFAKKLHTFGLVWFAAAGSWYVFGTWSAGLRESMFQWPMLTITAATALAPGLPWLLMMVGGRRRAVVIFIALAQFGVLGVNAVSRQIAQNLNLKPYWDVYSLPENVQWGPLVMFLAAFVVGLGVVGWMISRIRKCDPAPQL
;
A
#
# COMPACT_ATOMS: atom_id res chain seq x y z
N LEU A 1 9.22 18.13 11.77
CA LEU A 1 9.45 17.98 10.32
C LEU A 1 10.22 19.20 9.85
N ASN A 2 11.42 19.02 9.29
CA ASN A 2 12.23 20.15 8.81
C ASN A 2 11.74 20.57 7.41
N ALA A 3 10.77 21.49 7.36
CA ALA A 3 10.16 21.95 6.10
C ALA A 3 11.13 22.67 5.15
N GLY A 4 12.32 23.04 5.64
CA GLY A 4 13.40 23.60 4.83
C GLY A 4 14.26 22.56 4.10
N ASP A 5 14.06 21.26 4.33
CA ASP A 5 14.78 20.21 3.61
C ASP A 5 14.19 20.03 2.20
N PRO A 6 14.94 20.31 1.13
CA PRO A 6 14.46 20.18 -0.26
C PRO A 6 14.11 18.73 -0.65
N THR A 7 14.57 17.73 0.12
CA THR A 7 14.27 16.31 -0.12
C THR A 7 12.95 15.86 0.54
N LEU A 8 12.41 16.64 1.48
CA LEU A 8 11.23 16.25 2.27
C LEU A 8 9.98 16.13 1.39
N TRP A 9 9.69 17.15 0.60
CA TRP A 9 8.49 17.19 -0.23
C TRP A 9 8.47 16.09 -1.30
N PRO A 10 9.54 15.88 -2.09
CA PRO A 10 9.52 14.82 -3.10
C PRO A 10 9.40 13.42 -2.48
N ARG A 11 10.05 13.16 -1.33
CA ARG A 11 9.90 11.89 -0.61
C ARG A 11 8.48 11.68 -0.10
N TRP A 12 7.86 12.71 0.47
CA TRP A 12 6.50 12.63 0.97
C TRP A 12 5.50 12.37 -0.17
N LEU A 13 5.65 13.09 -1.28
CA LEU A 13 4.82 12.93 -2.48
C LEU A 13 4.98 11.54 -3.12
N LEU A 14 6.19 10.99 -3.12
CA LEU A 14 6.48 9.61 -3.53
C LEU A 14 5.73 8.60 -2.66
N MET A 15 5.82 8.74 -1.34
CA MET A 15 5.13 7.86 -0.39
C MET A 15 3.61 7.98 -0.52
N PHE A 16 3.10 9.18 -0.78
CA PHE A 16 1.68 9.41 -1.04
C PHE A 16 1.21 8.66 -2.31
N GLY A 17 1.98 8.71 -3.40
CA GLY A 17 1.69 7.93 -4.61
C GLY A 17 1.59 6.42 -4.34
N LEU A 18 2.55 5.86 -3.58
CA LEU A 18 2.51 4.45 -3.17
C LEU A 18 1.33 4.13 -2.25
N ALA A 19 0.96 5.06 -1.36
CA ALA A 19 -0.20 4.89 -0.49
C ALA A 19 -1.49 4.77 -1.32
N LEU A 20 -1.70 5.66 -2.30
CA LEU A 20 -2.86 5.60 -3.19
C LEU A 20 -2.93 4.26 -3.95
N GLN A 21 -1.79 3.80 -4.48
CA GLN A 21 -1.73 2.51 -5.16
C GLN A 21 -2.06 1.34 -4.23
N THR A 22 -1.56 1.38 -2.99
CA THR A 22 -1.82 0.35 -1.98
C THR A 22 -3.28 0.36 -1.55
N THR A 23 -3.89 1.53 -1.38
CA THR A 23 -5.32 1.67 -1.10
C THR A 23 -6.17 1.09 -2.23
N ALA A 24 -5.79 1.33 -3.49
CA ALA A 24 -6.49 0.75 -4.64
C ALA A 24 -6.44 -0.79 -4.64
N VAL A 25 -5.28 -1.37 -4.31
CA VAL A 25 -5.12 -2.83 -4.18
C VAL A 25 -5.96 -3.37 -3.01
N TRP A 26 -5.93 -2.68 -1.87
CA TRP A 26 -6.69 -3.09 -0.69
C TRP A 26 -8.19 -3.07 -0.95
N LEU A 27 -8.70 -2.07 -1.69
CA LEU A 27 -10.09 -2.01 -2.12
C LEU A 27 -10.51 -3.25 -2.91
N LEU A 28 -9.64 -3.79 -3.78
CA LEU A 28 -9.94 -5.02 -4.52
C LEU A 28 -9.96 -6.25 -3.62
N VAL A 29 -9.04 -6.33 -2.66
CA VAL A 29 -9.00 -7.41 -1.67
C VAL A 29 -10.27 -7.37 -0.80
N ASP A 30 -10.68 -6.19 -0.34
CA ASP A 30 -11.91 -5.98 0.42
C ASP A 30 -13.13 -6.51 -0.33
N VAL A 31 -13.31 -6.07 -1.58
CA VAL A 31 -14.47 -6.43 -2.41
C VAL A 31 -14.54 -7.94 -2.70
N GLU A 32 -13.42 -8.62 -2.86
CA GLU A 32 -13.40 -10.06 -3.21
C GLU A 32 -13.42 -11.00 -1.99
N TRP A 33 -12.92 -10.58 -0.82
CA TRP A 33 -12.85 -11.40 0.41
C TRP A 33 -13.82 -10.99 1.51
N LEU A 34 -14.06 -9.70 1.73
CA LEU A 34 -14.91 -9.20 2.83
C LEU A 34 -16.40 -9.17 2.46
N ASP A 35 -16.75 -9.68 1.29
CA ASP A 35 -18.11 -9.97 0.82
C ASP A 35 -18.92 -8.70 0.56
N GLY A 36 -19.41 -8.53 -0.67
CA GLY A 36 -20.47 -7.55 -1.01
C GLY A 36 -21.81 -7.78 -0.28
N LYS A 37 -21.83 -8.61 0.76
CA LYS A 37 -22.92 -8.76 1.74
C LYS A 37 -22.95 -7.65 2.78
N ALA A 38 -21.82 -7.01 3.08
CA ALA A 38 -21.75 -5.86 3.99
C ALA A 38 -21.92 -4.51 3.27
N ALA A 39 -21.72 -4.49 1.95
CA ALA A 39 -21.82 -3.29 1.11
C ALA A 39 -23.27 -2.92 0.73
N VAL A 40 -24.26 -3.73 1.10
CA VAL A 40 -25.65 -3.25 1.17
C VAL A 40 -25.71 -2.39 2.43
N PRO A 41 -25.73 -1.04 2.33
CA PRO A 41 -25.85 -0.22 3.53
C PRO A 41 -27.06 -0.69 4.31
N ALA A 42 -26.98 -0.74 5.63
CA ALA A 42 -28.07 -1.21 6.49
C ALA A 42 -29.41 -0.51 6.17
N THR A 43 -29.34 0.72 5.64
CA THR A 43 -30.48 1.49 5.12
C THR A 43 -31.12 0.90 3.85
N ALA A 44 -30.36 0.27 2.97
CA ALA A 44 -30.90 -0.47 1.81
C ALA A 44 -31.50 -1.81 2.24
N LYS A 45 -30.89 -2.52 3.21
CA LYS A 45 -31.47 -3.73 3.81
C LYS A 45 -32.81 -3.48 4.52
N GLN A 46 -33.02 -2.26 5.03
CA GLN A 46 -34.25 -1.86 5.74
C GLN A 46 -35.31 -1.26 4.82
N ALA A 47 -34.91 -0.70 3.66
CA ALA A 47 -35.84 -0.22 2.62
C ALA A 47 -36.35 -1.35 1.71
N LEU A 48 -35.56 -2.41 1.51
CA LEU A 48 -35.95 -3.66 0.85
C LEU A 48 -36.61 -4.60 1.88
N GLY A 49 -37.83 -4.28 2.31
CA GLY A 49 -38.65 -5.25 3.04
C GLY A 49 -38.76 -6.54 2.24
N ASP A 50 -38.38 -7.68 2.83
CA ASP A 50 -38.35 -9.02 2.21
C ASP A 50 -37.92 -9.03 0.73
N GLY A 51 -36.96 -8.17 0.37
CA GLY A 51 -36.44 -8.07 -0.98
C GLY A 51 -35.68 -9.34 -1.32
N ASP A 52 -36.15 -10.03 -2.36
CA ASP A 52 -35.63 -11.30 -2.86
C ASP A 52 -34.09 -11.27 -2.93
N SER A 53 -33.47 -12.40 -2.59
CA SER A 53 -32.03 -12.63 -2.62
C SER A 53 -31.33 -12.16 -3.90
N ALA A 54 -32.08 -12.01 -4.99
CA ALA A 54 -31.66 -11.44 -6.27
C ALA A 54 -31.28 -9.94 -6.20
N ASP A 55 -32.02 -9.10 -5.47
CA ASP A 55 -31.77 -7.65 -5.41
C ASP A 55 -30.50 -7.33 -4.61
N ALA A 56 -30.27 -8.06 -3.51
CA ALA A 56 -29.04 -7.98 -2.73
C ALA A 56 -27.81 -8.43 -3.55
N LYS A 57 -27.99 -9.43 -4.42
CA LYS A 57 -26.92 -9.92 -5.31
C LYS A 57 -26.60 -8.91 -6.41
N GLN A 58 -27.62 -8.27 -6.98
CA GLN A 58 -27.46 -7.22 -7.98
C GLN A 58 -26.72 -6.00 -7.41
N ALA A 59 -27.09 -5.54 -6.21
CA ALA A 59 -26.42 -4.42 -5.54
C ALA A 59 -24.94 -4.72 -5.23
N SER A 60 -24.64 -5.96 -4.81
CA SER A 60 -23.27 -6.45 -4.58
C SER A 60 -22.43 -6.47 -5.87
N ASP A 61 -23.01 -6.95 -6.98
CA ASP A 61 -22.34 -6.96 -8.28
C ASP A 61 -22.12 -5.53 -8.83
N ASP A 62 -23.03 -4.59 -8.57
CA ASP A 62 -22.89 -3.17 -8.91
C ASP A 62 -21.77 -2.50 -8.13
N TYR A 63 -21.71 -2.72 -6.82
CA TYR A 63 -20.62 -2.24 -5.99
C TYR A 63 -19.28 -2.81 -6.46
N ARG A 64 -19.21 -4.12 -6.75
CA ARG A 64 -18.00 -4.75 -7.27
C ARG A 64 -17.57 -4.15 -8.61
N ARG A 65 -18.52 -3.87 -9.50
CA ARG A 65 -18.24 -3.18 -10.78
C ARG A 65 -17.65 -1.79 -10.57
N TRP A 66 -18.28 -1.00 -9.71
CA TRP A 66 -17.83 0.34 -9.38
C TRP A 66 -16.45 0.34 -8.73
N ALA A 67 -16.24 -0.52 -7.72
CA ALA A 67 -14.99 -0.60 -6.97
C ALA A 67 -13.82 -0.99 -7.87
N TRP A 68 -14.02 -1.94 -8.79
CA TRP A 68 -13.02 -2.26 -9.81
C TRP A 68 -12.71 -1.08 -10.73
N GLY A 69 -13.72 -0.30 -11.14
CA GLY A 69 -13.52 0.91 -11.95
C GLY A 69 -12.78 2.00 -11.20
N PHE A 70 -13.12 2.21 -9.93
CA PHE A 70 -12.49 3.19 -9.06
C PHE A 70 -11.05 2.80 -8.72
N ALA A 71 -10.79 1.54 -8.33
CA ALA A 71 -9.46 1.02 -8.07
C ALA A 71 -8.51 1.22 -9.25
N LYS A 72 -8.97 0.94 -10.48
CA LYS A 72 -8.16 1.19 -11.70
C LYS A 72 -7.77 2.66 -11.84
N LYS A 73 -8.73 3.58 -11.70
CA LYS A 73 -8.50 5.03 -11.79
C LYS A 73 -7.58 5.54 -10.68
N LEU A 74 -7.79 5.05 -9.46
CA LEU A 74 -7.00 5.44 -8.30
C LEU A 74 -5.55 4.93 -8.43
N HIS A 75 -5.37 3.69 -8.88
CA HIS A 75 -4.05 3.12 -9.10
C HIS A 75 -3.33 3.78 -10.29
N THR A 76 -4.01 4.07 -11.41
CA THR A 76 -3.41 4.82 -12.53
C THR A 76 -2.96 6.20 -12.07
N PHE A 77 -3.79 6.92 -11.31
CA PHE A 77 -3.45 8.22 -10.78
C PHE A 77 -2.26 8.13 -9.83
N GLY A 78 -2.28 7.18 -8.89
CA GLY A 78 -1.17 6.92 -7.98
C GLY A 78 0.13 6.54 -8.69
N LEU A 79 0.06 5.81 -9.82
CA LEU A 79 1.21 5.46 -10.65
C LEU A 79 1.80 6.69 -11.35
N VAL A 80 0.96 7.50 -11.99
CA VAL A 80 1.40 8.74 -12.66
C VAL A 80 1.99 9.72 -11.63
N TRP A 81 1.35 9.85 -10.47
CA TRP A 81 1.84 10.67 -9.37
C TRP A 81 3.19 10.18 -8.84
N PHE A 82 3.32 8.86 -8.63
CA PHE A 82 4.57 8.24 -8.21
C PHE A 82 5.69 8.47 -9.24
N ALA A 83 5.39 8.34 -10.54
CA ALA A 83 6.36 8.60 -11.59
C ALA A 83 6.79 10.08 -11.60
N ALA A 84 5.84 11.01 -11.53
CA ALA A 84 6.13 12.46 -11.50
C ALA A 84 6.95 12.87 -10.26
N ALA A 85 6.51 12.44 -9.06
CA ALA A 85 7.22 12.70 -7.81
C ALA A 85 8.57 12.00 -7.75
N GLY A 86 8.68 10.79 -8.31
CA GLY A 86 9.92 10.03 -8.43
C GLY A 86 10.93 10.69 -9.34
N SER A 87 10.50 11.16 -10.52
CA SER A 87 11.34 11.95 -11.42
C SER A 87 11.81 13.23 -10.74
N TRP A 88 10.93 13.96 -10.04
CA TRP A 88 11.34 15.13 -9.25
C TRP A 88 12.38 14.73 -8.20
N TYR A 89 12.15 13.67 -7.42
CA TYR A 89 13.10 13.22 -6.41
C TYR A 89 14.50 12.93 -6.99
N VAL A 90 14.57 12.15 -8.08
CA VAL A 90 15.84 11.75 -8.70
C VAL A 90 16.58 12.92 -9.35
N PHE A 91 15.88 13.76 -10.10
CA PHE A 91 16.52 14.84 -10.87
C PHE A 91 16.67 16.14 -10.08
N GLY A 92 15.77 16.41 -9.13
CA GLY A 92 15.75 17.64 -8.36
C GLY A 92 16.46 17.57 -7.01
N THR A 93 16.60 16.38 -6.39
CA THR A 93 17.12 16.30 -5.01
C THR A 93 18.41 15.48 -4.86
N TRP A 94 18.73 14.60 -5.81
CA TRP A 94 19.98 13.84 -5.72
C TRP A 94 21.18 14.69 -6.10
N SER A 95 22.26 14.58 -5.31
CA SER A 95 23.56 15.14 -5.67
C SER A 95 24.11 14.46 -6.93
N ALA A 96 24.98 15.16 -7.68
CA ALA A 96 25.56 14.63 -8.92
C ALA A 96 26.26 13.27 -8.69
N GLY A 97 27.02 13.14 -7.58
CA GLY A 97 27.70 11.89 -7.22
C GLY A 97 26.78 10.74 -6.81
N LEU A 98 25.62 11.02 -6.18
CA LEU A 98 24.63 9.99 -5.86
C LEU A 98 23.95 9.49 -7.13
N ARG A 99 23.60 10.39 -8.04
CA ARG A 99 22.96 10.05 -9.32
C ARG A 99 23.86 9.18 -10.17
N GLU A 100 25.15 9.52 -10.24
CA GLU A 100 26.14 8.73 -10.97
C GLU A 100 26.32 7.34 -10.34
N SER A 101 26.40 7.26 -9.01
CA SER A 101 26.50 5.98 -8.29
C SER A 101 25.26 5.09 -8.44
N MET A 102 24.06 5.67 -8.48
CA MET A 102 22.80 4.93 -8.65
C MET A 102 22.58 4.47 -10.10
N PHE A 103 23.06 5.21 -11.11
CA PHE A 103 22.96 4.81 -12.52
C PHE A 103 24.09 3.88 -13.00
N GLN A 104 25.07 3.59 -12.14
CA GLN A 104 26.08 2.57 -12.41
C GLN A 104 25.58 1.16 -12.07
N TRP A 105 26.15 0.17 -12.74
CA TRP A 105 25.97 -1.24 -12.38
C TRP A 105 26.59 -1.50 -10.99
N PRO A 106 25.94 -2.24 -10.08
CA PRO A 106 24.67 -2.97 -10.21
C PRO A 106 23.42 -2.16 -9.83
N MET A 107 23.58 -0.96 -9.27
CA MET A 107 22.48 -0.17 -8.69
C MET A 107 21.42 0.26 -9.70
N LEU A 108 21.80 0.40 -10.97
CA LEU A 108 20.88 0.67 -12.07
C LEU A 108 19.70 -0.32 -12.10
N THR A 109 19.94 -1.60 -11.78
CA THR A 109 18.90 -2.63 -11.75
C THR A 109 17.85 -2.35 -10.68
N ILE A 110 18.27 -1.92 -9.49
CA ILE A 110 17.39 -1.61 -8.37
C ILE A 110 16.63 -0.31 -8.64
N THR A 111 17.30 0.69 -9.21
CA THR A 111 16.67 1.96 -9.59
C THR A 111 15.61 1.74 -10.68
N ALA A 112 15.93 0.98 -11.73
CA ALA A 112 14.99 0.62 -12.77
C ALA A 112 13.85 -0.25 -12.22
N ALA A 113 14.15 -1.25 -11.39
CA ALA A 113 13.15 -2.07 -10.74
C ALA A 113 12.21 -1.23 -9.86
N THR A 114 12.72 -0.25 -9.12
CA THR A 114 11.90 0.63 -8.27
C THR A 114 10.96 1.52 -9.09
N ALA A 115 11.46 2.03 -10.23
CA ALA A 115 10.67 2.85 -11.14
C ALA A 115 9.58 2.05 -11.88
N LEU A 116 9.89 0.80 -12.29
CA LEU A 116 9.00 -0.03 -13.11
C LEU A 116 8.11 -0.96 -12.30
N ALA A 117 8.50 -1.36 -11.08
CA ALA A 117 7.75 -2.31 -10.26
C ALA A 117 6.28 -1.92 -10.06
N PRO A 118 5.91 -0.65 -9.81
CA PRO A 118 4.50 -0.27 -9.67
C PRO A 118 3.68 -0.47 -10.95
N GLY A 119 4.33 -0.58 -12.11
CA GLY A 119 3.67 -0.92 -13.38
C GLY A 119 3.16 -2.35 -13.45
N LEU A 120 3.73 -3.29 -12.67
CA LEU A 120 3.32 -4.69 -12.68
C LEU A 120 1.92 -4.91 -12.07
N PRO A 121 1.61 -4.43 -10.84
CA PRO A 121 0.25 -4.47 -10.30
C PRO A 121 -0.75 -3.75 -11.22
N TRP A 122 -0.34 -2.63 -11.82
CA TRP A 122 -1.16 -1.87 -12.75
C TRP A 122 -1.55 -2.68 -13.99
N LEU A 123 -0.59 -3.36 -14.65
CA LEU A 123 -0.86 -4.24 -15.79
C LEU A 123 -1.78 -5.39 -15.42
N LEU A 124 -1.55 -6.02 -14.26
CA LEU A 124 -2.41 -7.09 -13.76
C LEU A 124 -3.84 -6.61 -13.47
N MET A 125 -4.02 -5.40 -12.95
CA MET A 125 -5.36 -4.80 -12.77
C MET A 125 -6.06 -4.52 -14.11
N MET A 126 -5.32 -4.10 -15.13
CA MET A 126 -5.89 -3.77 -16.43
C MET A 126 -6.30 -5.03 -17.21
N VAL A 127 -5.47 -6.06 -17.20
CA VAL A 127 -5.62 -7.27 -18.03
C VAL A 127 -6.26 -8.45 -17.28
N GLY A 128 -5.98 -8.62 -15.99
CA GLY A 128 -6.23 -9.86 -15.26
C GLY A 128 -7.71 -10.17 -14.96
N GLY A 129 -8.64 -9.26 -15.21
CA GLY A 129 -10.07 -9.48 -14.93
C GLY A 129 -10.39 -9.63 -13.43
N ARG A 130 -11.65 -9.99 -13.11
CA ARG A 130 -12.20 -9.95 -11.74
C ARG A 130 -12.14 -11.29 -10.99
N ARG A 131 -11.15 -12.13 -11.29
CA ARG A 131 -11.02 -13.44 -10.62
C ARG A 131 -10.28 -13.27 -9.30
N ARG A 132 -10.71 -13.98 -8.25
CA ARG A 132 -10.01 -13.98 -6.93
C ARG A 132 -8.51 -14.26 -7.05
N ALA A 133 -8.11 -15.24 -7.88
CA ALA A 133 -6.70 -15.56 -8.12
C ALA A 133 -5.91 -14.35 -8.64
N VAL A 134 -6.51 -13.53 -9.50
CA VAL A 134 -5.87 -12.33 -10.07
C VAL A 134 -5.66 -11.28 -8.98
N VAL A 135 -6.63 -11.10 -8.07
CA VAL A 135 -6.47 -10.17 -6.95
C VAL A 135 -5.36 -10.62 -5.99
N ILE A 136 -5.19 -11.94 -5.77
CA ILE A 136 -4.01 -12.46 -5.04
C ILE A 136 -2.72 -12.03 -5.72
N PHE A 137 -2.61 -12.25 -7.04
CA PHE A 137 -1.40 -11.86 -7.79
C PHE A 137 -1.15 -10.35 -7.76
N ILE A 138 -2.21 -9.53 -7.85
CA ILE A 138 -2.10 -8.06 -7.71
C ILE A 138 -1.59 -7.69 -6.32
N ALA A 139 -2.14 -8.30 -5.26
CA ALA A 139 -1.72 -8.03 -3.88
C ALA A 139 -0.27 -8.45 -3.62
N LEU A 140 0.13 -9.63 -4.10
CA LEU A 140 1.52 -10.10 -4.03
C LEU A 140 2.48 -9.20 -4.81
N ALA A 141 2.09 -8.77 -6.01
CA ALA A 141 2.87 -7.83 -6.80
C ALA A 141 3.03 -6.49 -6.05
N GLN A 142 1.96 -5.95 -5.47
CA GLN A 142 2.02 -4.72 -4.69
C GLN A 142 2.93 -4.86 -3.45
N PHE A 143 2.87 -6.00 -2.77
CA PHE A 143 3.78 -6.29 -1.67
C PHE A 143 5.25 -6.28 -2.14
N GLY A 144 5.52 -6.88 -3.30
CA GLY A 144 6.83 -6.80 -3.96
C GLY A 144 7.26 -5.35 -4.26
N VAL A 145 6.35 -4.51 -4.76
CA VAL A 145 6.62 -3.08 -5.02
C VAL A 145 7.07 -2.36 -3.74
N LEU A 146 6.37 -2.59 -2.62
CA LEU A 146 6.72 -2.01 -1.33
C LEU A 146 8.10 -2.49 -0.86
N GLY A 147 8.39 -3.78 -1.02
CA GLY A 147 9.70 -4.36 -0.69
C GLY A 147 10.84 -3.74 -1.48
N VAL A 148 10.70 -3.65 -2.82
CA VAL A 148 11.70 -3.03 -3.69
C VAL A 148 11.91 -1.56 -3.35
N ASN A 149 10.83 -0.80 -3.12
CA ASN A 149 10.92 0.61 -2.71
C ASN A 149 11.61 0.78 -1.35
N ALA A 150 11.35 -0.10 -0.39
CA ALA A 150 11.99 -0.06 0.93
C ALA A 150 13.50 -0.32 0.83
N VAL A 151 13.90 -1.34 0.09
CA VAL A 151 15.31 -1.68 -0.15
C VAL A 151 16.03 -0.54 -0.88
N SER A 152 15.44 -0.03 -1.96
CA SER A 152 15.99 1.08 -2.73
C SER A 152 16.18 2.34 -1.88
N ARG A 153 15.21 2.65 -1.02
CA ARG A 153 15.31 3.75 -0.06
C ARG A 153 16.45 3.53 0.94
N GLN A 154 16.59 2.32 1.49
CA GLN A 154 17.67 2.00 2.44
C GLN A 154 19.06 2.18 1.80
N ILE A 155 19.23 1.72 0.55
CA ILE A 155 20.49 1.85 -0.18
C ILE A 155 20.80 3.33 -0.45
N ALA A 156 19.83 4.11 -0.94
CA ALA A 156 20.01 5.53 -1.20
C ALA A 156 20.36 6.32 0.07
N GLN A 157 19.80 5.93 1.23
CA GLN A 157 20.17 6.50 2.53
C GLN A 157 21.62 6.15 2.90
N ASN A 158 21.99 4.88 2.81
CA ASN A 158 23.35 4.42 3.13
C ASN A 158 24.41 5.12 2.25
N LEU A 159 24.15 5.30 0.95
CA LEU A 159 25.06 6.00 0.03
C LEU A 159 25.20 7.49 0.35
N ASN A 160 24.12 8.15 0.81
CA ASN A 160 24.18 9.54 1.26
C ASN A 160 24.93 9.70 2.59
N LEU A 161 24.94 8.66 3.43
CA LEU A 161 25.62 8.66 4.73
C LEU A 161 27.10 8.29 4.63
N LYS A 162 27.49 7.47 3.65
CA LYS A 162 28.87 7.01 3.44
C LYS A 162 29.95 8.11 3.44
N PRO A 163 29.73 9.34 2.93
CA PRO A 163 30.71 10.42 3.02
C PRO A 163 30.94 10.98 4.44
N TYR A 164 29.99 10.77 5.35
CA TYR A 164 30.01 11.37 6.70
C TYR A 164 30.20 10.33 7.81
N TRP A 165 29.67 9.10 7.63
CA TRP A 165 29.79 7.99 8.56
C TRP A 165 29.81 6.65 7.82
N ASP A 166 30.72 5.76 8.22
CA ASP A 166 30.66 4.36 7.80
C ASP A 166 29.70 3.62 8.73
N VAL A 167 28.48 3.37 8.22
CA VAL A 167 27.37 2.77 8.98
C VAL A 167 27.75 1.39 9.55
N TYR A 168 28.68 0.68 8.88
CA TYR A 168 29.11 -0.65 9.27
C TYR A 168 30.21 -0.68 10.35
N SER A 169 30.80 0.47 10.68
CA SER A 169 31.86 0.55 11.71
C SER A 169 31.35 1.02 13.06
N LEU A 170 30.07 1.36 13.18
CA LEU A 170 29.47 1.84 14.42
C LEU A 170 29.13 0.64 15.32
N PRO A 171 29.59 0.60 16.58
CA PRO A 171 29.17 -0.43 17.52
C PRO A 171 27.66 -0.34 17.73
N GLU A 172 26.95 -1.41 17.39
CA GLU A 172 25.51 -1.53 17.64
C GLU A 172 25.25 -1.59 19.14
N ASN A 173 25.03 -0.42 19.76
CA ASN A 173 24.43 -0.34 21.08
C ASN A 173 22.94 -0.63 20.94
N VAL A 174 22.59 -1.92 20.93
CA VAL A 174 21.20 -2.38 20.89
C VAL A 174 20.44 -1.75 22.06
N GLN A 175 19.52 -0.83 21.74
CA GLN A 175 18.67 -0.18 22.73
C GLN A 175 17.49 -1.09 23.06
N TRP A 176 17.72 -2.02 23.97
CA TRP A 176 16.73 -3.02 24.41
C TRP A 176 15.44 -2.41 24.96
N GLY A 177 15.52 -1.25 25.62
CA GLY A 177 14.36 -0.55 26.18
C GLY A 177 13.30 -0.23 25.11
N PRO A 178 13.63 0.59 24.09
CA PRO A 178 12.74 0.86 22.96
C PRO A 178 12.26 -0.41 22.24
N LEU A 179 13.13 -1.41 22.05
CA LEU A 179 12.78 -2.67 21.39
C LEU A 179 11.68 -3.43 22.15
N VAL A 180 11.82 -3.57 23.47
CA VAL A 180 10.85 -4.24 24.33
C VAL A 180 9.53 -3.46 24.39
N MET A 181 9.60 -2.13 24.51
CA MET A 181 8.40 -1.27 24.49
C MET A 181 7.64 -1.38 23.18
N PHE A 182 8.36 -1.41 22.05
CA PHE A 182 7.77 -1.66 20.73
C PHE A 182 7.10 -3.03 20.67
N LEU A 183 7.79 -4.09 21.12
CA LEU A 183 7.25 -5.45 21.09
C LEU A 183 5.99 -5.58 21.96
N ALA A 184 6.00 -4.98 23.15
CA ALA A 184 4.86 -4.95 24.05
C ALA A 184 3.67 -4.19 23.42
N ALA A 185 3.92 -2.99 22.89
CA ALA A 185 2.89 -2.20 22.21
C ALA A 185 2.33 -2.93 20.98
N PHE A 186 3.18 -3.63 20.23
CA PHE A 186 2.79 -4.42 19.07
C PHE A 186 1.87 -5.58 19.45
N VAL A 187 2.21 -6.35 20.50
CA VAL A 187 1.38 -7.45 21.00
C VAL A 187 0.03 -6.94 21.51
N VAL A 188 0.02 -5.85 22.29
CA VAL A 188 -1.21 -5.22 22.76
C VAL A 188 -2.06 -4.75 21.57
N GLY A 189 -1.45 -4.11 20.58
CA GLY A 189 -2.12 -3.68 19.36
C GLY A 189 -2.77 -4.83 18.59
N LEU A 190 -2.05 -5.94 18.39
CA LEU A 190 -2.61 -7.16 17.78
C LEU A 190 -3.78 -7.72 18.61
N GLY A 191 -3.68 -7.69 19.94
CA GLY A 191 -4.75 -8.07 20.85
C GLY A 191 -6.02 -7.24 20.64
N VAL A 192 -5.88 -5.92 20.52
CA VAL A 192 -7.01 -5.00 20.25
C VAL A 192 -7.64 -5.28 18.89
N VAL A 193 -6.82 -5.46 17.84
CA VAL A 193 -7.34 -5.79 16.50
C VAL A 193 -8.08 -7.13 16.51
N GLY A 194 -7.51 -8.15 17.15
CA GLY A 194 -8.16 -9.45 17.32
C GLY A 194 -9.48 -9.35 18.09
N TRP A 195 -9.51 -8.52 19.14
CA TRP A 195 -10.73 -8.23 19.90
C TRP A 195 -11.78 -7.51 19.06
N MET A 196 -11.40 -6.52 18.26
CA MET A 196 -12.31 -5.82 17.34
C MET A 196 -12.91 -6.76 16.31
N ILE A 197 -12.09 -7.62 15.68
CA ILE A 197 -12.56 -8.63 14.71
C ILE A 197 -13.50 -9.62 15.40
N SER A 198 -13.19 -10.03 16.63
CA SER A 198 -14.07 -10.90 17.44
C SER A 198 -15.41 -10.24 17.73
N ARG A 199 -15.43 -8.93 18.01
CA ARG A 199 -16.66 -8.16 18.24
C ARG A 199 -17.53 -8.09 16.99
N ILE A 200 -16.93 -7.81 15.83
CA ILE A 200 -17.65 -7.77 14.54
C ILE A 200 -18.30 -9.13 14.26
N ARG A 201 -17.60 -10.23 14.52
CA ARG A 201 -18.14 -11.59 14.32
C ARG A 201 -19.26 -11.98 15.28
N LYS A 202 -19.30 -11.39 16.48
CA LYS A 202 -20.32 -11.70 17.51
C LYS A 202 -21.60 -10.89 17.38
N CYS A 203 -21.59 -9.86 16.53
CA CYS A 203 -22.80 -9.13 16.15
C CYS A 203 -23.50 -9.88 15.00
N ASP A 204 -24.03 -11.07 15.26
CA ASP A 204 -25.18 -11.57 14.50
C ASP A 204 -26.42 -10.76 14.90
N PRO A 205 -27.32 -10.44 13.96
CA PRO A 205 -28.49 -9.61 14.24
C PRO A 205 -29.38 -10.34 15.26
N ALA A 206 -29.68 -9.66 16.37
CA ALA A 206 -30.64 -10.15 17.34
C ALA A 206 -31.97 -10.46 16.63
N PRO A 207 -32.67 -11.55 16.99
CA PRO A 207 -34.00 -11.83 16.48
C PRO A 207 -34.90 -10.66 16.89
N GLN A 208 -35.42 -9.93 15.90
CA GLN A 208 -36.43 -8.90 16.15
C GLN A 208 -37.70 -9.62 16.62
N LEU A 209 -38.10 -9.33 17.86
CA LEU A 209 -39.44 -9.61 18.40
C LEU A 209 -40.49 -8.78 17.65
#